data_AF-A0A9Q1IN35-F1
#
_entry.id   AF-A0A9Q1IN35-F1
#
_cell.length_a   1.000
_cell.length_b   1.000
_cell.length_c   1.000
_cell.angle_alpha   90.00
_cell.angle_beta   90.00
_cell.angle_gamma   90.00
#
_symmetry.space_group_name_H-M   'P 1'
#
loop_
_entity.id
_entity.type
_entity.pdbx_description
1 polymer ?
#
loop_
_entity_poly.entity_id
_entity_poly.type
_entity_poly.pdbx_seq_one_letter_code
_entity_poly.pdbx_strand_id
1 'polypeptide(L)'
;MSGNGKSWGIRLRWRVAPFRRSLVRLQALAFSTGVHPSPVNQASSLLPANDVSSFLCFPSPDKLLNLGAKRTLLIEQQVDMADAGKTAEAFLKISSVYKEEAEVKRAVLESIDAVLRKAFSHPSFQAYSFISALLVLLGLIKSEEKVKPVCVVPGHLLALDHAVRQDYFPREHIAVLNAFMSRTSQALESCTSAKSSLKSTLDQLGNEC
;
A
#
# COMPACT_ATOMS: atom_id res chain seq x y z
N MET A 1 -15.85 9.92 -54.70
CA MET A 1 -16.25 11.25 -54.17
C MET A 1 -17.45 10.97 -53.27
N SER A 2 -17.50 11.11 -51.95
CA SER A 2 -16.79 11.89 -50.91
C SER A 2 -16.37 10.95 -49.77
N GLY A 3 -15.38 11.19 -48.92
CA GLY A 3 -14.80 12.45 -48.46
C GLY A 3 -14.96 12.53 -46.94
N ASN A 4 -13.90 12.13 -46.23
CA ASN A 4 -13.71 12.09 -44.77
C ASN A 4 -14.01 13.40 -44.01
N GLY A 5 -14.40 13.26 -42.74
CA GLY A 5 -13.85 14.06 -41.64
C GLY A 5 -14.79 14.23 -40.44
N LYS A 6 -14.34 14.43 -39.19
CA LYS A 6 -13.02 14.38 -38.56
C LYS A 6 -13.28 14.29 -37.04
N SER A 7 -12.49 13.46 -36.38
CA SER A 7 -12.33 13.34 -34.93
C SER A 7 -11.78 14.64 -34.31
N TRP A 8 -12.31 15.06 -33.16
CA TRP A 8 -11.69 16.03 -32.27
C TRP A 8 -11.16 15.30 -31.04
N GLY A 9 -9.90 14.89 -31.10
CA GLY A 9 -9.13 14.43 -29.95
C GLY A 9 -8.47 15.61 -29.25
N ILE A 10 -8.84 15.86 -27.99
CA ILE A 10 -8.14 16.82 -27.13
C ILE A 10 -6.98 16.07 -26.50
N ARG A 11 -5.77 16.33 -27.01
CA ARG A 11 -4.51 15.75 -26.55
C ARG A 11 -3.89 16.65 -25.49
N LEU A 12 -4.13 16.37 -24.22
CA LEU A 12 -3.39 16.99 -23.11
C LEU A 12 -2.02 16.31 -23.00
N ARG A 13 -1.01 17.04 -23.50
CA ARG A 13 0.40 16.64 -23.51
C ARG A 13 1.05 17.09 -22.21
N TRP A 14 1.10 16.22 -21.20
CA TRP A 14 1.96 16.46 -20.04
C TRP A 14 3.38 16.03 -20.37
N ARG A 15 4.25 17.04 -20.49
CA ARG A 15 5.69 16.91 -20.66
C ARG A 15 6.29 16.63 -19.28
N VAL A 16 6.65 15.37 -19.01
CA VAL A 16 7.43 15.02 -17.82
C VAL A 16 8.89 15.39 -18.07
N ALA A 17 9.44 16.28 -17.25
CA ALA A 17 10.84 16.64 -17.26
C ALA A 17 11.68 15.58 -16.52
N PRO A 18 12.87 15.18 -17.02
CA PRO A 18 13.74 14.24 -16.32
C PRO A 18 14.54 14.98 -15.22
N PHE A 19 14.25 14.66 -13.96
CA PHE A 19 15.07 15.10 -12.84
C PHE A 19 16.39 14.32 -12.82
N ARG A 20 17.50 15.07 -12.89
CA ARG A 20 18.87 14.56 -13.01
C ARG A 20 19.34 13.93 -11.69
N ARG A 21 19.96 12.75 -11.79
CA ARG A 21 20.87 12.22 -10.78
C ARG A 21 22.17 13.02 -10.77
N SER A 22 22.64 13.41 -9.59
CA SER A 22 24.05 13.71 -9.28
C SER A 22 24.23 13.37 -7.81
N LEU A 23 24.78 12.19 -7.50
CA LEU A 23 26.21 11.92 -7.31
C LEU A 23 26.79 12.78 -6.17
N VAL A 24 26.75 12.23 -4.95
CA VAL A 24 27.66 12.64 -3.87
C VAL A 24 28.48 11.40 -3.52
N ARG A 25 29.72 11.40 -3.97
CA ARG A 25 30.79 10.52 -3.50
C ARG A 25 31.99 11.43 -3.32
N LEU A 26 32.53 11.48 -2.09
CA LEU A 26 33.96 11.57 -1.77
C LEU A 26 34.11 11.61 -0.24
N GLN A 27 34.67 10.53 0.29
CA GLN A 27 35.44 10.52 1.54
C GLN A 27 36.86 11.02 1.22
N ALA A 28 37.53 11.70 2.15
CA ALA A 28 38.57 11.09 3.00
C ALA A 28 39.56 12.12 3.60
N LEU A 29 40.17 11.68 4.72
CA LEU A 29 41.34 12.19 5.47
C LEU A 29 41.00 13.35 6.42
N ALA A 30 41.35 13.29 7.72
CA ALA A 30 42.68 12.93 8.22
C ALA A 30 42.72 12.67 9.75
N PHE A 31 43.89 12.14 10.14
CA PHE A 31 44.59 12.19 11.44
C PHE A 31 44.51 11.03 12.44
N SER A 32 45.72 10.52 12.64
CA SER A 32 46.26 9.47 13.49
C SER A 32 46.42 9.94 14.94
N THR A 33 46.20 9.07 15.93
CA THR A 33 47.26 8.51 16.80
C THR A 33 46.66 7.70 17.95
N GLY A 34 47.25 6.51 18.16
CA GLY A 34 47.46 5.80 19.43
C GLY A 34 46.35 5.73 20.49
N VAL A 35 45.93 4.51 20.81
CA VAL A 35 46.20 3.81 22.10
C VAL A 35 45.39 2.51 22.12
N HIS A 36 46.07 1.38 22.39
CA HIS A 36 45.48 0.07 22.65
C HIS A 36 45.21 -0.06 24.16
N PRO A 37 44.03 -0.59 24.56
CA PRO A 37 44.09 -1.83 25.34
C PRO A 37 42.92 -2.81 25.09
N SER A 38 43.30 -4.07 24.84
CA SER A 38 42.67 -5.34 25.26
C SER A 38 41.27 -5.73 24.75
N PRO A 39 41.01 -7.05 24.55
CA PRO A 39 39.79 -7.54 23.90
C PRO A 39 38.65 -7.62 24.90
N VAL A 40 37.75 -6.64 24.86
CA VAL A 40 36.46 -6.75 25.54
C VAL A 40 35.51 -7.48 24.59
N ASN A 41 35.17 -8.72 24.99
CA ASN A 41 33.99 -9.44 24.51
C ASN A 41 32.79 -8.48 24.48
N GLN A 42 32.39 -8.06 23.28
CA GLN A 42 31.15 -7.31 23.08
C GLN A 42 30.28 -8.06 22.08
N ALA A 43 29.89 -9.27 22.47
CA ALA A 43 28.63 -9.84 22.05
C ALA A 43 27.53 -9.02 22.75
N SER A 44 27.05 -7.96 22.11
CA SER A 44 25.85 -7.26 22.54
C SER A 44 25.07 -6.79 21.32
N SER A 45 23.94 -7.47 21.16
CA SER A 45 22.78 -7.12 20.33
C SER A 45 23.01 -6.95 18.82
N LEU A 46 23.12 -8.08 18.11
CA LEU A 46 22.50 -8.19 16.78
C LEU A 46 20.98 -8.24 16.95
N LEU A 47 20.36 -7.12 17.36
CA LEU A 47 18.93 -6.97 17.10
C LEU A 47 18.81 -6.77 15.59
N PRO A 48 18.00 -7.58 14.87
CA PRO A 48 17.74 -7.31 13.47
C PRO A 48 17.25 -5.88 13.39
N ALA A 49 17.83 -5.05 12.51
CA ALA A 49 17.28 -3.75 12.25
C ALA A 49 15.80 -3.96 11.89
N ASN A 50 14.90 -3.37 12.68
CA ASN A 50 13.45 -3.37 12.44
C ASN A 50 13.19 -2.58 11.16
N ASP A 51 13.43 -3.24 10.03
CA ASP A 51 13.47 -2.60 8.73
C ASP A 51 12.16 -2.84 8.00
N VAL A 52 11.39 -1.76 7.88
CA VAL A 52 10.15 -1.72 7.09
C VAL A 52 10.44 -2.11 5.63
N SER A 53 11.64 -1.84 5.11
CA SER A 53 11.96 -2.14 3.71
C SER A 53 12.03 -3.66 3.51
N SER A 54 12.67 -4.37 4.46
CA SER A 54 12.69 -5.84 4.47
C SER A 54 11.30 -6.45 4.53
N PHE A 55 10.39 -5.84 5.31
CA PHE A 55 8.98 -6.24 5.34
C PHE A 55 8.28 -5.97 4.00
N LEU A 56 8.37 -4.76 3.45
CA LEU A 56 7.70 -4.39 2.20
C LEU A 56 8.25 -5.10 0.96
N CYS A 57 9.51 -5.58 1.00
CA CYS A 57 10.06 -6.41 -0.06
C CYS A 57 9.61 -7.87 0.06
N PHE A 58 9.53 -8.40 1.28
CA PHE A 58 9.17 -9.80 1.54
C PHE A 58 8.26 -9.88 2.77
N PRO A 59 6.94 -9.63 2.60
CA PRO A 59 6.02 -9.55 3.71
C PRO A 59 5.89 -10.90 4.43
N SER A 60 6.01 -10.90 5.75
CA SER A 60 5.63 -12.02 6.61
C SER A 60 5.01 -11.50 7.92
N PRO A 61 4.18 -12.30 8.61
CA PRO A 61 3.64 -11.93 9.92
C PRO A 61 4.75 -11.59 10.92
N ASP A 62 5.80 -12.42 11.00
CA ASP A 62 6.92 -12.21 11.93
C ASP A 62 7.62 -10.87 11.68
N LYS A 63 7.85 -10.52 10.41
CA LYS A 63 8.48 -9.25 10.06
C LYS A 63 7.62 -8.05 10.43
N LEU A 64 6.30 -8.15 10.29
CA LEU A 64 5.38 -7.10 10.71
C LEU A 64 5.39 -6.94 12.24
N LEU A 65 5.36 -8.06 12.97
CA LEU A 65 5.38 -8.06 14.44
C LEU A 65 6.72 -7.55 14.99
N ASN A 66 7.84 -7.94 14.36
CA ASN A 66 9.17 -7.51 14.77
C ASN A 66 9.37 -6.00 14.72
N LEU A 67 8.63 -5.24 13.89
CA LEU A 67 8.63 -3.77 13.92
C LEU A 67 8.20 -3.19 15.29
N GLY A 68 7.49 -3.98 16.09
CA GLY A 68 7.13 -3.67 17.47
C GLY A 68 6.16 -2.51 17.60
N ALA A 69 6.16 -1.86 18.77
CA ALA A 69 5.23 -0.78 19.10
C ALA A 69 5.34 0.46 18.19
N LYS A 70 6.47 0.64 17.48
CA LYS A 70 6.70 1.77 16.56
C LYS A 70 6.30 1.45 15.11
N ARG A 71 5.72 0.27 14.85
CA ARG A 71 5.38 -0.22 13.51
C ARG A 71 4.68 0.81 12.64
N THR A 72 3.59 1.40 13.13
CA THR A 72 2.79 2.38 12.38
C THR A 72 3.63 3.59 11.99
N LEU A 73 4.35 4.17 12.95
CA LEU A 73 5.26 5.31 12.73
C LEU A 73 6.38 4.99 11.73
N LEU A 74 6.98 3.79 11.80
CA LEU A 74 8.04 3.40 10.86
C LEU A 74 7.48 3.22 9.43
N ILE A 75 6.31 2.58 9.29
CA ILE A 75 5.63 2.44 7.99
C ILE A 75 5.30 3.82 7.41
N GLU A 76 4.77 4.69 8.24
CA GLU A 76 4.42 6.07 7.91
C GLU A 76 5.58 6.95 7.46
N GLN A 77 6.81 6.63 7.88
CA GLN A 77 8.02 7.35 7.48
C GLN A 77 8.61 6.82 6.19
N GLN A 78 8.41 5.53 5.88
CA GLN A 78 9.03 4.89 4.73
C GLN A 78 8.12 4.88 3.50
N VAL A 79 6.80 4.83 3.69
CA VAL A 79 5.83 4.86 2.59
C VAL A 79 5.52 6.31 2.24
N ASP A 80 5.73 6.66 0.97
CA ASP A 80 5.31 7.93 0.40
C ASP A 80 3.78 7.93 0.20
N MET A 81 3.07 8.37 1.24
CA MET A 81 1.60 8.38 1.30
C MET A 81 0.95 9.52 0.52
N ALA A 82 1.74 10.39 -0.14
CA ALA A 82 1.21 11.33 -1.12
C ALA A 82 0.99 10.65 -2.48
N ASP A 83 1.65 9.51 -2.72
CA ASP A 83 1.52 8.70 -3.92
C ASP A 83 0.47 7.59 -3.73
N ALA A 84 -0.62 7.70 -4.46
CA ALA A 84 -1.74 6.76 -4.39
C ALA A 84 -1.36 5.33 -4.78
N GLY A 85 -0.47 5.16 -5.76
CA GLY A 85 -0.02 3.85 -6.23
C GLY A 85 0.84 3.16 -5.17
N LYS A 86 1.82 3.86 -4.61
CA LYS A 86 2.66 3.34 -3.51
C LYS A 86 1.83 3.04 -2.26
N THR A 87 0.83 3.86 -1.97
CA THR A 87 -0.11 3.62 -0.86
C THR A 87 -0.90 2.34 -1.08
N ALA A 88 -1.41 2.09 -2.29
CA ALA A 88 -2.10 0.85 -2.65
C ALA A 88 -1.17 -0.38 -2.57
N GLU A 89 0.08 -0.27 -3.02
CA GLU A 89 1.07 -1.35 -2.86
C GLU A 89 1.37 -1.66 -1.39
N ALA A 90 1.56 -0.63 -0.56
CA ALA A 90 1.78 -0.78 0.87
C ALA A 90 0.57 -1.45 1.54
N PHE A 91 -0.64 -1.00 1.22
CA PHE A 91 -1.89 -1.61 1.68
C PHE A 91 -1.91 -3.12 1.37
N LEU A 92 -1.61 -3.52 0.13
CA LEU A 92 -1.62 -4.93 -0.27
C LEU A 92 -0.53 -5.74 0.42
N LYS A 93 0.69 -5.21 0.55
CA LYS A 93 1.78 -5.89 1.25
C LYS A 93 1.45 -6.11 2.73
N ILE A 94 0.90 -5.10 3.40
CA ILE A 94 0.48 -5.18 4.80
C ILE A 94 -0.67 -6.19 4.96
N SER A 95 -1.70 -6.10 4.13
CA SER A 95 -2.86 -6.99 4.22
C SER A 95 -2.57 -8.43 3.77
N SER A 96 -1.53 -8.67 2.97
CA SER A 96 -1.13 -10.02 2.54
C SER A 96 -0.68 -10.93 3.68
N VAL A 97 -0.21 -10.34 4.79
CA VAL A 97 0.25 -11.10 5.97
C VAL A 97 -0.84 -11.31 7.02
N TYR A 98 -2.07 -10.89 6.71
CA TYR A 98 -3.22 -11.10 7.59
C TYR A 98 -3.39 -12.58 7.94
N LYS A 99 -3.60 -12.83 9.23
CA LYS A 99 -4.00 -14.12 9.81
C LYS A 99 -5.07 -13.85 10.86
N GLU A 100 -5.94 -14.83 11.13
CA GLU A 100 -6.96 -14.69 12.18
C GLU A 100 -6.38 -14.70 13.60
N GLU A 101 -5.09 -15.03 13.76
CA GLU A 101 -4.38 -14.89 15.03
C GLU A 101 -4.46 -13.43 15.53
N ALA A 102 -4.93 -13.25 16.77
CA ALA A 102 -5.31 -11.95 17.30
C ALA A 102 -4.20 -10.90 17.21
N GLU A 103 -2.95 -11.29 17.48
CA GLU A 103 -1.82 -10.36 17.44
C GLU A 103 -1.49 -9.91 16.01
N VAL A 104 -1.41 -10.85 15.07
CA VAL A 104 -1.15 -10.56 13.65
C VAL A 104 -2.29 -9.75 13.04
N LYS A 105 -3.54 -10.15 13.30
CA LYS A 105 -4.74 -9.45 12.86
C LYS A 105 -4.71 -8.00 13.31
N ARG A 106 -4.53 -7.76 14.60
CA ARG A 106 -4.45 -6.42 15.18
C ARG A 106 -3.31 -5.61 14.56
N ALA A 107 -2.13 -6.22 14.42
CA ALA A 107 -0.98 -5.56 13.82
C ALA A 107 -1.23 -5.11 12.38
N VAL A 108 -1.89 -5.95 11.58
CA VAL A 108 -2.28 -5.62 10.21
C VAL A 108 -3.28 -4.47 10.20
N LEU A 109 -4.40 -4.59 10.93
CA LEU A 109 -5.48 -3.60 10.90
C LEU A 109 -5.03 -2.23 11.42
N GLU A 110 -4.26 -2.18 12.53
CA GLU A 110 -3.67 -0.93 13.04
C GLU A 110 -2.73 -0.29 12.00
N SER A 111 -1.98 -1.09 11.24
CA SER A 111 -1.07 -0.59 10.21
C SER A 111 -1.83 -0.06 8.99
N ILE A 112 -2.93 -0.73 8.60
CA ILE A 112 -3.83 -0.26 7.54
C ILE A 112 -4.48 1.07 7.94
N ASP A 113 -4.97 1.17 9.17
CA ASP A 113 -5.58 2.39 9.69
C ASP A 113 -4.60 3.56 9.69
N ALA A 114 -3.36 3.33 10.12
CA ALA A 114 -2.31 4.35 10.11
C ALA A 114 -2.01 4.84 8.68
N VAL A 115 -1.81 3.91 7.74
CA VAL A 115 -1.50 4.23 6.34
C VAL A 115 -2.62 5.02 5.70
N LEU A 116 -3.86 4.53 5.78
CA LEU A 116 -4.99 5.13 5.06
C LEU A 116 -5.46 6.42 5.71
N ARG A 117 -5.49 6.50 7.06
CA ARG A 117 -5.84 7.75 7.75
C ARG A 117 -4.86 8.86 7.38
N LYS A 118 -3.55 8.57 7.38
CA LYS A 118 -2.54 9.55 7.00
C LYS A 118 -2.66 9.94 5.53
N ALA A 119 -2.81 8.98 4.63
CA ALA A 119 -2.97 9.24 3.20
C ALA A 119 -4.20 10.12 2.90
N PHE A 120 -5.38 9.75 3.39
CA PHE A 120 -6.62 10.52 3.15
C PHE A 120 -6.65 11.89 3.86
N SER A 121 -5.87 12.08 4.92
CA SER A 121 -5.69 13.39 5.54
C SER A 121 -4.81 14.35 4.74
N HIS A 122 -4.05 13.84 3.76
CA HIS A 122 -3.11 14.65 2.98
C HIS A 122 -3.87 15.45 1.90
N PRO A 123 -3.80 16.80 1.88
CA PRO A 123 -4.66 17.64 1.02
C PRO A 123 -4.57 17.37 -0.48
N SER A 124 -3.42 16.90 -0.95
CA SER A 124 -3.17 16.57 -2.35
C SER A 124 -3.40 15.10 -2.70
N PHE A 125 -3.80 14.27 -1.73
CA PHE A 125 -4.02 12.85 -1.97
C PHE A 125 -5.33 12.64 -2.71
N GLN A 126 -5.24 11.99 -3.87
CA GLN A 126 -6.40 11.70 -4.70
C GLN A 126 -6.93 10.31 -4.34
N ALA A 127 -7.95 10.26 -3.48
CA ALA A 127 -8.57 9.02 -3.06
C ALA A 127 -9.07 8.17 -4.26
N TYR A 128 -9.60 8.81 -5.30
CA TYR A 128 -9.98 8.13 -6.54
C TYR A 128 -8.80 7.41 -7.20
N SER A 129 -7.62 8.04 -7.25
CA SER A 129 -6.40 7.43 -7.79
C SER A 129 -5.98 6.21 -6.97
N PHE A 130 -6.15 6.25 -5.64
CA PHE A 130 -5.89 5.10 -4.78
C PHE A 130 -6.85 3.95 -5.07
N ILE A 131 -8.15 4.22 -5.15
CA ILE A 131 -9.16 3.20 -5.46
C ILE A 131 -8.89 2.58 -6.84
N SER A 132 -8.59 3.40 -7.84
CA SER A 132 -8.24 2.92 -9.19
C SER A 132 -6.99 2.03 -9.15
N ALA A 133 -5.91 2.47 -8.50
CA ALA A 133 -4.68 1.69 -8.36
C ALA A 133 -4.93 0.36 -7.63
N LEU A 134 -5.71 0.37 -6.55
CA LEU A 134 -6.07 -0.84 -5.81
C LEU A 134 -6.85 -1.83 -6.68
N LEU A 135 -7.84 -1.36 -7.46
CA LEU A 135 -8.61 -2.21 -8.37
C LEU A 135 -7.75 -2.78 -9.51
N VAL A 136 -6.79 -2.02 -10.04
CA VAL A 136 -5.80 -2.51 -11.02
C VAL A 136 -4.94 -3.62 -10.40
N LEU A 137 -4.38 -3.36 -9.23
CA LEU A 137 -3.49 -4.31 -8.54
C LEU A 137 -4.24 -5.59 -8.11
N LEU A 138 -5.52 -5.51 -7.78
CA LEU A 138 -6.38 -6.67 -7.54
C LEU A 138 -6.84 -7.37 -8.82
N GLY A 139 -6.51 -6.85 -10.00
CA GLY A 139 -6.87 -7.43 -11.29
C GLY A 139 -8.35 -7.26 -11.67
N LEU A 140 -9.05 -6.28 -11.09
CA LEU A 140 -10.47 -6.03 -11.30
C LEU A 140 -10.73 -5.07 -12.46
N ILE A 141 -9.76 -4.22 -12.77
CA ILE A 141 -9.76 -3.35 -13.94
C ILE A 141 -8.42 -3.44 -14.68
N LYS A 142 -8.44 -3.08 -15.97
CA LYS A 142 -7.24 -2.98 -16.79
C LYS A 142 -6.67 -1.57 -16.68
N SER A 143 -5.36 -1.46 -16.55
CA SER A 143 -4.61 -0.22 -16.76
C SER A 143 -4.07 -0.14 -18.19
N GLU A 144 -3.84 1.07 -18.69
CA GLU A 144 -3.11 1.30 -19.94
C GLU A 144 -1.64 0.86 -19.82
N GLU A 145 -1.08 1.02 -18.63
CA GLU A 145 0.23 0.51 -18.27
C GLU A 145 0.18 -0.99 -17.98
N LYS A 146 1.27 -1.70 -18.29
CA LYS A 146 1.40 -3.13 -18.00
C LYS A 146 1.75 -3.37 -16.53
N VAL A 147 0.81 -3.05 -15.64
CA VAL A 147 0.90 -3.39 -14.21
C VAL A 147 0.49 -4.84 -14.03
N LYS A 148 1.32 -5.62 -13.32
CA LYS A 148 1.00 -7.02 -13.00
C LYS A 148 0.11 -7.06 -11.76
N PRO A 149 -1.11 -7.64 -11.84
CA PRO A 149 -1.94 -7.85 -10.66
C PRO A 149 -1.24 -8.74 -9.62
N VAL A 150 -1.55 -8.52 -8.35
CA VAL A 150 -1.09 -9.37 -7.25
C VAL A 150 -1.91 -10.66 -7.20
N CYS A 151 -1.33 -11.71 -6.62
CA CYS A 151 -2.12 -12.88 -6.23
C CYS A 151 -3.03 -12.47 -5.07
N VAL A 152 -4.35 -12.42 -5.30
CA VAL A 152 -5.28 -11.98 -4.27
C VAL A 152 -5.41 -13.06 -3.20
N VAL A 153 -5.25 -12.65 -1.95
CA VAL A 153 -5.47 -13.48 -0.75
C VAL A 153 -6.61 -12.88 0.08
N PRO A 154 -7.27 -13.68 0.94
CA PRO A 154 -8.42 -13.20 1.73
C PRO A 154 -8.09 -11.95 2.56
N GLY A 155 -6.86 -11.86 3.07
CA GLY A 155 -6.37 -10.72 3.84
C GLY A 155 -6.56 -9.36 3.16
N HIS A 156 -6.40 -9.28 1.83
CA HIS A 156 -6.60 -8.04 1.09
C HIS A 156 -8.04 -7.52 1.22
N LEU A 157 -9.02 -8.43 1.11
CA LEU A 157 -10.44 -8.09 1.16
C LEU A 157 -10.91 -7.86 2.59
N LEU A 158 -10.39 -8.63 3.57
CA LEU A 158 -10.70 -8.43 4.99
C LEU A 158 -10.14 -7.11 5.53
N ALA A 159 -8.94 -6.72 5.12
CA ALA A 159 -8.37 -5.42 5.45
C ALA A 159 -9.17 -4.28 4.80
N LEU A 160 -9.66 -4.46 3.57
CA LEU A 160 -10.50 -3.47 2.91
C LEU A 160 -11.88 -3.37 3.60
N ASP A 161 -12.46 -4.49 4.00
CA ASP A 161 -13.70 -4.57 4.78
C ASP A 161 -13.59 -3.83 6.12
N HIS A 162 -12.45 -3.95 6.80
CA HIS A 162 -12.15 -3.14 7.98
C HIS A 162 -12.04 -1.64 7.63
N ALA A 163 -11.26 -1.30 6.61
CA ALA A 163 -10.98 0.09 6.25
C ALA A 163 -12.23 0.88 5.85
N VAL A 164 -13.15 0.29 5.08
CA VAL A 164 -14.38 0.98 4.63
C VAL A 164 -15.34 1.29 5.77
N ARG A 165 -15.22 0.61 6.91
CA ARG A 165 -16.01 0.92 8.12
C ARG A 165 -15.46 2.12 8.88
N GLN A 166 -14.21 2.49 8.68
CA GLN A 166 -13.56 3.56 9.43
C GLN A 166 -14.08 4.94 9.01
N ASP A 167 -13.99 5.89 9.93
CA ASP A 167 -14.41 7.28 9.77
C ASP A 167 -13.56 8.05 8.74
N TYR A 168 -12.28 7.67 8.60
CA TYR A 168 -11.37 8.28 7.64
C TYR A 168 -11.66 7.92 6.18
N PHE A 169 -12.47 6.88 5.92
CA PHE A 169 -12.62 6.35 4.56
C PHE A 169 -13.62 7.19 3.76
N PRO A 170 -13.25 7.72 2.57
CA PRO A 170 -14.14 8.57 1.76
C PRO A 170 -15.39 7.80 1.29
N ARG A 171 -16.56 8.25 1.72
CA ARG A 171 -17.85 7.56 1.50
C ARG A 171 -18.26 7.54 0.04
N GLU A 172 -17.85 8.54 -0.74
CA GLU A 172 -18.08 8.62 -2.19
C GLU A 172 -17.50 7.42 -2.98
N HIS A 173 -16.56 6.67 -2.40
CA HIS A 173 -15.94 5.52 -3.04
C HIS A 173 -16.60 4.18 -2.71
N ILE A 174 -17.55 4.15 -1.77
CA ILE A 174 -18.28 2.93 -1.38
C ILE A 174 -19.03 2.35 -2.58
N ALA A 175 -19.78 3.19 -3.31
CA ALA A 175 -20.55 2.76 -4.48
C ALA A 175 -19.64 2.19 -5.59
N VAL A 176 -18.47 2.80 -5.80
CA VAL A 176 -17.47 2.34 -6.79
C VAL A 176 -16.95 0.96 -6.41
N LEU A 177 -16.49 0.78 -5.16
CA LEU A 177 -16.03 -0.53 -4.68
C LEU A 177 -17.13 -1.58 -4.77
N ASN A 178 -18.36 -1.22 -4.40
CA ASN A 178 -19.50 -2.13 -4.43
C ASN A 178 -19.81 -2.64 -5.85
N ALA A 179 -19.77 -1.75 -6.84
CA ALA A 179 -19.95 -2.11 -8.24
C ALA A 179 -18.93 -3.15 -8.71
N PHE A 180 -17.66 -3.04 -8.27
CA PHE A 180 -16.63 -4.03 -8.60
C PHE A 180 -16.75 -5.33 -7.81
N MET A 181 -17.16 -5.28 -6.54
CA MET A 181 -17.40 -6.47 -5.73
C MET A 181 -18.62 -7.27 -6.23
N SER A 182 -19.61 -6.62 -6.85
CA SER A 182 -20.77 -7.27 -7.46
C SER A 182 -20.43 -8.14 -8.68
N ARG A 183 -19.29 -7.89 -9.33
CA ARG A 183 -18.90 -8.59 -10.56
C ARG A 183 -18.26 -9.93 -10.25
N THR A 184 -18.49 -10.92 -11.11
CA THR A 184 -17.67 -12.13 -11.13
C THR A 184 -16.27 -11.77 -11.62
N SER A 185 -15.24 -12.31 -10.97
CA SER A 185 -13.84 -12.04 -11.31
C SER A 185 -12.99 -13.23 -10.91
N GLN A 186 -12.29 -13.79 -11.89
CA GLN A 186 -11.35 -14.90 -11.67
C GLN A 186 -10.31 -14.56 -10.60
N ALA A 187 -9.95 -13.28 -10.47
CA ALA A 187 -8.97 -12.82 -9.48
C ALA A 187 -9.44 -13.02 -8.02
N LEU A 188 -10.75 -13.13 -7.77
CA LEU A 188 -11.30 -13.24 -6.42
C LEU A 188 -11.89 -14.63 -6.09
N GLU A 189 -11.79 -15.60 -7.00
CA GLU A 189 -12.40 -16.94 -6.84
C GLU A 189 -11.84 -17.71 -5.64
N SER A 190 -10.59 -17.47 -5.25
CA SER A 190 -9.98 -18.05 -4.05
C SER A 190 -10.42 -17.37 -2.74
N CYS A 191 -11.14 -16.25 -2.82
CA CYS A 191 -11.44 -15.35 -1.70
C CYS A 191 -12.94 -15.11 -1.53
N THR A 192 -13.79 -16.06 -1.93
CA THR A 192 -15.25 -15.92 -1.97
C THR A 192 -15.87 -15.48 -0.64
N SER A 193 -15.45 -16.07 0.49
CA SER A 193 -15.96 -15.69 1.81
C SER A 193 -15.63 -14.23 2.17
N ALA A 194 -14.37 -13.82 2.00
CA ALA A 194 -13.93 -12.46 2.27
C ALA A 194 -14.58 -11.44 1.32
N LYS A 195 -14.77 -11.81 0.05
CA LYS A 195 -15.51 -11.02 -0.93
C LYS A 195 -16.97 -10.81 -0.50
N SER A 196 -17.65 -11.88 -0.07
CA SER A 196 -19.03 -11.80 0.40
C SER A 196 -19.17 -10.94 1.64
N SER A 197 -18.23 -11.03 2.59
CA SER A 197 -18.19 -10.16 3.78
C SER A 197 -18.05 -8.69 3.38
N LEU A 198 -17.04 -8.37 2.57
CA LEU A 198 -16.82 -7.01 2.07
C LEU A 198 -18.02 -6.48 1.31
N LYS A 199 -18.63 -7.31 0.44
CA LYS A 199 -19.83 -6.95 -0.32
C LYS A 199 -20.99 -6.58 0.60
N SER A 200 -21.27 -7.41 1.61
CA SER A 200 -22.33 -7.15 2.59
C SER A 200 -22.10 -5.83 3.33
N THR A 201 -20.86 -5.55 3.74
CA THR A 201 -20.51 -4.27 4.38
C THR A 201 -20.74 -3.08 3.46
N LEU A 202 -20.32 -3.18 2.19
CA LEU A 202 -20.50 -2.12 1.21
C LEU A 202 -21.98 -1.86 0.89
N ASP A 203 -22.83 -2.89 0.89
CA ASP A 203 -24.28 -2.74 0.72
C ASP A 203 -24.93 -2.03 1.91
N GLN A 204 -24.50 -2.34 3.13
CA GLN A 204 -24.98 -1.65 4.33
C GLN A 204 -24.59 -0.17 4.29
N LEU A 205 -23.31 0.12 4.09
CA LEU A 205 -22.79 1.49 4.04
C LEU A 205 -23.36 2.32 2.87
N GLY A 206 -23.67 1.67 1.75
CA GLY A 206 -24.26 2.33 0.58
C GLY A 206 -25.72 2.75 0.78
N ASN A 207 -26.43 2.15 1.74
CA ASN A 207 -27.81 2.52 2.09
C ASN A 207 -27.87 3.63 3.16
N GLU A 208 -26.74 3.94 3.80
CA GLU A 208 -26.63 4.96 4.86
C GLU A 208 -26.20 6.35 4.33
N CYS A 209 -25.85 6.44 3.04
CA CYS A 209 -25.54 7.69 2.34
C CYS A 209 -26.70 8.15 1.46
#